data_AF-A0A7C2N2R0-F1
#
_entry.id   AF-A0A7C2N2R0-F1
#
_cell.length_a   1.000
_cell.length_b   1.000
_cell.length_c   1.000
_cell.angle_alpha   90.00
_cell.angle_beta   90.00
_cell.angle_gamma   90.00
#
_symmetry.space_group_name_H-M   'P 1'
#
loop_
_entity.id
_entity.type
_entity.pdbx_description
1 polymer ?
#
loop_
_entity_poly.entity_id
_entity_poly.type
_entity_poly.pdbx_seq_one_letter_code
_entity_poly.pdbx_strand_id
1 'polypeptide(L)'
;MAKKNNNSFLNKGYEAALKYPLFDSILNRRSRRFGLGMELKDSSLEFRSSAPPIPLDEMEEALLVWAGTGLTGLCLADLPPETGIDLLCQWTGRTWPSACNNHGTELFFTNDNGLYFVNVKHMLPQKHELDMFFKMSREEKMERILELYKESLVKLEDGRAQLPDRMPGLFEFNQWNTNKPGTTTFIPVTDVTEEYLNLLHLYCSHSYGFQIIDDLTGKPAGMEQWIKKGRIKENVKLSLFDLEVRILTGLNVEQAFICQNMSLALQALGLAGWTFSGFIPRFAMGAAPQLFRGLGFRFIQPKKGAIDPPTTVPVGRDGVFQGYCPPYYKDMNEAIDAFHEHKESAWKPEKPFPYQEPDKHIMKAPKPTQTTIQIVKDVANYIYDTYGRFPAFVDPMYMRLVFQAMHLDVEFYDKYYPKGSYSDMHLNHFRMFHPEIEDPFAHKIEKKRIRASQNKKRARA
;
A
#
# COMPACT_ATOMS: atom_id res chain seq x y z
N MET A 1 -15.75 -31.09 -22.86
CA MET A 1 -14.90 -30.05 -23.49
C MET A 1 -15.70 -28.75 -23.50
N ALA A 2 -15.48 -27.89 -22.50
CA ALA A 2 -16.11 -26.58 -22.45
C ALA A 2 -15.45 -25.68 -23.51
N LYS A 3 -16.25 -24.98 -24.31
CA LYS A 3 -15.77 -23.98 -25.27
C LYS A 3 -15.02 -22.89 -24.49
N LYS A 4 -13.71 -22.76 -24.71
CA LYS A 4 -12.96 -21.56 -24.34
C LYS A 4 -13.61 -20.38 -25.05
N ASN A 5 -14.22 -19.45 -24.31
CA ASN A 5 -14.60 -18.16 -24.86
C ASN A 5 -13.32 -17.45 -25.29
N ASN A 6 -13.16 -17.31 -26.60
CA ASN A 6 -11.93 -16.86 -27.24
C ASN A 6 -11.92 -15.31 -27.37
N ASN A 7 -12.20 -14.60 -26.28
CA ASN A 7 -12.03 -13.14 -26.22
C ASN A 7 -10.73 -12.86 -25.48
N SER A 8 -9.64 -12.71 -26.24
CA SER A 8 -8.36 -12.25 -25.71
C SER A 8 -8.53 -10.86 -25.08
N PHE A 9 -8.18 -10.72 -23.80
CA PHE A 9 -8.11 -9.42 -23.12
C PHE A 9 -6.92 -8.58 -23.62
N LEU A 10 -5.98 -9.19 -24.35
CA LEU A 10 -4.75 -8.56 -24.79
C LEU A 10 -4.97 -7.72 -26.06
N ASN A 11 -5.57 -6.55 -25.88
CA ASN A 11 -5.65 -5.56 -26.94
C ASN A 11 -4.30 -4.86 -27.18
N LYS A 12 -4.26 -3.97 -28.19
CA LYS A 12 -3.04 -3.25 -28.58
C LYS A 12 -2.47 -2.38 -27.45
N GLY A 13 -3.32 -1.86 -26.58
CA GLY A 13 -2.95 -1.06 -25.41
C GLY A 13 -2.19 -1.89 -24.39
N TYR A 14 -2.81 -2.97 -23.92
CA TYR A 14 -2.19 -3.85 -22.92
C TYR A 14 -0.93 -4.53 -23.45
N GLU A 15 -0.88 -4.90 -24.72
CA GLU A 15 0.35 -5.42 -25.33
C GLU A 15 1.48 -4.38 -25.33
N ALA A 16 1.17 -3.12 -25.59
CA ALA A 16 2.15 -2.03 -25.53
C ALA A 16 2.58 -1.73 -24.09
N ALA A 17 1.66 -1.73 -23.13
CA ALA A 17 1.95 -1.51 -21.71
C ALA A 17 2.92 -2.56 -21.16
N LEU A 18 2.68 -3.85 -21.43
CA LEU A 18 3.55 -4.94 -20.98
C LEU A 18 4.93 -4.96 -21.67
N LYS A 19 5.08 -4.26 -22.80
CA LYS A 19 6.34 -4.08 -23.51
C LYS A 19 7.00 -2.73 -23.18
N TYR A 20 6.36 -1.88 -22.37
CA TYR A 20 6.83 -0.55 -22.10
C TYR A 20 8.16 -0.60 -21.32
N PRO A 21 9.26 0.00 -21.82
CA PRO A 21 10.54 -0.12 -21.16
C PRO A 21 10.54 0.50 -19.75
N LEU A 22 11.05 -0.23 -18.77
CA LEU A 22 11.13 0.25 -17.38
C LEU A 22 11.84 1.61 -17.28
N PHE A 23 12.97 1.79 -17.97
CA PHE A 23 13.70 3.06 -17.95
C PHE A 23 12.90 4.20 -18.60
N ASP A 24 12.13 3.94 -19.65
CA ASP A 24 11.23 4.94 -20.22
C ASP A 24 10.16 5.34 -19.22
N SER A 25 9.66 4.38 -18.42
CA SER A 25 8.66 4.69 -17.38
C SER A 25 9.25 5.63 -16.33
N ILE A 26 10.50 5.41 -15.93
CA ILE A 26 11.21 6.24 -14.96
C ILE A 26 11.50 7.64 -15.52
N LEU A 27 12.08 7.73 -16.72
CA LEU A 27 12.52 8.99 -17.33
C LEU A 27 11.34 9.90 -17.69
N ASN A 28 10.24 9.32 -18.18
CA ASN A 28 9.06 10.05 -18.64
C ASN A 28 8.00 10.24 -17.55
N ARG A 29 8.21 9.67 -16.35
CA ARG A 29 7.29 9.80 -15.22
C ARG A 29 7.06 11.25 -14.86
N ARG A 30 5.80 11.69 -14.84
CA ARG A 30 5.40 13.01 -14.33
C ARG A 30 4.10 12.87 -13.55
N SER A 31 3.92 13.76 -12.58
CA SER A 31 2.65 13.90 -11.87
C SER A 31 1.68 14.66 -12.78
N ARG A 32 0.65 13.99 -13.27
CA ARG A 32 -0.37 14.56 -14.15
C ARG A 32 -1.68 14.62 -13.39
N ARG A 33 -2.10 15.83 -13.06
CA ARG A 33 -3.16 16.12 -12.09
C ARG A 33 -4.49 16.57 -12.70
N PHE A 34 -4.53 16.82 -14.00
CA PHE A 34 -5.74 17.21 -14.71
C PHE A 34 -6.20 16.06 -15.61
N GLY A 35 -7.39 15.53 -15.31
CA GLY A 35 -7.99 14.38 -16.01
C GLY A 35 -9.30 14.75 -16.69
N LEU A 36 -9.90 13.78 -17.37
CA LEU A 36 -11.20 13.96 -18.03
C LEU A 36 -12.28 14.32 -17.02
N GLY A 37 -13.23 15.17 -17.42
CA GLY A 37 -14.33 15.65 -16.58
C GLY A 37 -13.93 16.64 -15.49
N MET A 38 -12.65 16.99 -15.34
CA MET A 38 -12.19 17.94 -14.34
C MET A 38 -12.43 19.40 -14.75
N GLU A 39 -12.50 20.25 -13.74
CA GLU A 39 -12.62 21.70 -13.90
C GLU A 39 -11.73 22.41 -12.87
N LEU A 40 -10.85 23.28 -13.37
CA LEU A 40 -10.13 24.29 -12.61
C LEU A 40 -10.81 25.63 -12.86
N LYS A 41 -11.45 26.20 -11.84
CA LYS A 41 -12.05 27.54 -11.88
C LYS A 41 -11.13 28.58 -11.28
N ASP A 42 -11.36 29.85 -11.61
CA ASP A 42 -10.80 31.01 -10.90
C ASP A 42 -9.27 30.96 -10.74
N SER A 43 -8.56 30.50 -11.77
CA SER A 43 -7.09 30.39 -11.75
C SER A 43 -6.47 30.80 -13.09
N SER A 44 -5.19 31.14 -13.11
CA SER A 44 -4.46 31.39 -14.37
C SER A 44 -4.34 30.15 -15.27
N LEU A 45 -4.66 28.97 -14.73
CA LEU A 45 -4.74 27.70 -15.45
C LEU A 45 -6.20 27.25 -15.64
N GLU A 46 -7.15 28.18 -15.69
CA GLU A 46 -8.57 27.88 -15.83
C GLU A 46 -8.87 27.00 -17.05
N PHE A 47 -9.47 25.85 -16.77
CA PHE A 47 -9.79 24.86 -17.78
C PHE A 47 -10.96 24.02 -17.33
N ARG A 48 -11.85 23.73 -18.27
CA ARG A 48 -12.92 22.76 -18.11
C ARG A 48 -12.74 21.69 -19.18
N SER A 49 -12.63 20.44 -18.75
CA SER A 49 -12.60 19.31 -19.67
C SER A 49 -13.86 19.30 -20.54
N SER A 50 -13.68 19.08 -21.84
CA SER A 50 -14.78 18.91 -22.80
C SER A 50 -15.35 17.48 -22.76
N ALA A 51 -14.58 16.53 -22.23
CA ALA A 51 -14.96 15.13 -22.09
C ALA A 51 -15.61 14.87 -20.71
N PRO A 52 -16.55 13.91 -20.63
CA PRO A 52 -17.07 13.47 -19.34
C PRO A 52 -15.98 12.75 -18.53
N PRO A 53 -16.13 12.65 -17.20
CA PRO A 53 -15.29 11.75 -16.41
C PRO A 53 -15.50 10.31 -16.86
N ILE A 54 -14.41 9.59 -17.11
CA ILE A 54 -14.42 8.17 -17.52
C ILE A 54 -13.60 7.38 -16.49
N PRO A 55 -14.20 6.44 -15.75
CA PRO A 55 -13.47 5.62 -14.78
C PRO A 55 -12.50 4.67 -15.49
N LEU A 56 -11.51 4.18 -14.75
CA LEU A 56 -10.65 3.10 -15.23
C LEU A 56 -11.47 1.84 -15.51
N ASP A 57 -11.05 1.05 -16.49
CA ASP A 57 -11.60 -0.29 -16.65
C ASP A 57 -11.08 -1.25 -15.56
N GLU A 58 -11.68 -2.44 -15.51
CA GLU A 58 -11.33 -3.46 -14.52
C GLU A 58 -9.88 -3.95 -14.63
N MET A 59 -9.34 -4.06 -15.85
CA MET A 59 -7.99 -4.57 -16.10
C MET A 59 -6.93 -3.49 -15.81
N GLU A 60 -7.19 -2.22 -16.11
CA GLU A 60 -6.36 -1.09 -15.70
C GLU A 60 -6.25 -1.00 -14.18
N GLU A 61 -7.39 -1.09 -13.49
CA GLU A 61 -7.45 -1.10 -12.04
C GLU A 61 -6.71 -2.31 -11.47
N ALA A 62 -6.94 -3.51 -12.01
CA ALA A 62 -6.23 -4.73 -11.62
C ALA A 62 -4.71 -4.60 -11.81
N LEU A 63 -4.23 -4.05 -12.92
CA LEU A 63 -2.81 -3.85 -13.16
C LEU A 63 -2.18 -2.86 -12.18
N LEU A 64 -2.87 -1.76 -11.86
CA LEU A 64 -2.39 -0.79 -10.88
C LEU A 64 -2.36 -1.40 -9.47
N VAL A 65 -3.43 -2.08 -9.06
CA VAL A 65 -3.51 -2.76 -7.76
C VAL A 65 -2.41 -3.81 -7.64
N TRP A 66 -2.22 -4.64 -8.67
CA TRP A 66 -1.23 -5.71 -8.64
C TRP A 66 0.20 -5.18 -8.71
N ALA A 67 0.47 -4.14 -9.50
CA ALA A 67 1.77 -3.46 -9.47
C ALA A 67 2.05 -2.89 -8.07
N GLY A 68 1.03 -2.33 -7.43
CA GLY A 68 1.14 -1.75 -6.09
C GLY A 68 1.38 -2.76 -4.98
N THR A 69 0.56 -3.80 -4.86
CA THR A 69 0.55 -4.70 -3.69
C THR A 69 0.43 -6.20 -4.02
N GLY A 70 0.54 -6.57 -5.30
CA GLY A 70 0.30 -7.93 -5.77
C GLY A 70 1.26 -8.99 -5.21
N LEU A 71 0.75 -10.21 -5.08
CA LEU A 71 1.53 -11.42 -4.79
C LEU A 71 2.36 -11.80 -6.03
N THR A 72 3.64 -12.15 -5.81
CA THR A 72 4.59 -12.53 -6.87
C THR A 72 5.12 -13.96 -6.75
N GLY A 73 4.91 -14.61 -5.60
CA GLY A 73 5.37 -15.97 -5.31
C GLY A 73 5.84 -16.08 -3.87
N LEU A 74 6.98 -16.73 -3.66
CA LEU A 74 7.60 -16.92 -2.36
C LEU A 74 8.88 -16.08 -2.24
N CYS A 75 9.13 -15.50 -1.07
CA CYS A 75 10.39 -14.83 -0.79
C CYS A 75 11.53 -15.86 -0.73
N LEU A 76 12.73 -15.51 -1.20
CA LEU A 76 13.88 -16.45 -1.21
C LEU A 76 14.41 -16.76 0.19
N ALA A 77 14.24 -15.82 1.15
CA ALA A 77 14.70 -15.96 2.52
C ALA A 77 16.19 -16.33 2.64
N ASP A 78 17.07 -15.53 2.00
CA ASP A 78 18.53 -15.69 2.04
C ASP A 78 19.14 -15.30 3.41
N LEU A 79 18.64 -15.91 4.48
CA LEU A 79 19.05 -15.69 5.86
C LEU A 79 19.58 -17.00 6.46
N PRO A 80 20.64 -16.95 7.30
CA PRO A 80 21.09 -18.14 8.03
C PRO A 80 19.97 -18.67 8.94
N PRO A 81 19.58 -19.95 8.83
CA PRO A 81 18.50 -20.48 9.65
C PRO A 81 18.77 -20.41 11.15
N GLU A 82 20.02 -20.59 11.56
CA GLU A 82 20.43 -20.57 12.96
C GLU A 82 20.38 -19.16 13.59
N THR A 83 20.38 -18.11 12.76
CA THR A 83 20.47 -16.72 13.20
C THR A 83 19.67 -15.78 12.29
N GLY A 84 18.47 -15.38 12.73
CA GLY A 84 17.72 -14.27 12.12
C GLY A 84 16.61 -14.64 11.15
N ILE A 85 16.58 -15.87 10.61
CA ILE A 85 15.43 -16.31 9.79
C ILE A 85 14.12 -16.28 10.59
N ASP A 86 14.20 -16.47 11.90
CA ASP A 86 13.08 -16.46 12.84
C ASP A 86 12.41 -15.10 12.94
N LEU A 87 13.03 -14.03 12.44
CA LEU A 87 12.39 -12.73 12.32
C LEU A 87 11.35 -12.69 11.21
N LEU A 88 11.44 -13.57 10.20
CA LEU A 88 10.46 -13.59 9.12
C LEU A 88 9.07 -13.94 9.64
N CYS A 89 8.11 -13.06 9.39
CA CYS A 89 6.72 -13.26 9.78
C CYS A 89 5.99 -14.25 8.86
N GLN A 90 6.37 -14.32 7.60
CA GLN A 90 5.75 -15.18 6.58
C GLN A 90 6.63 -15.33 5.33
N TRP A 91 6.18 -16.09 4.34
CA TRP A 91 6.99 -16.56 3.20
C TRP A 91 6.57 -16.03 1.83
N THR A 92 5.47 -15.27 1.73
CA THR A 92 5.03 -14.76 0.43
C THR A 92 5.93 -13.62 -0.07
N GLY A 93 6.07 -13.51 -1.38
CA GLY A 93 6.71 -12.38 -2.05
C GLY A 93 5.66 -11.40 -2.57
N ARG A 94 5.90 -10.10 -2.42
CA ARG A 94 5.07 -9.02 -2.97
C ARG A 94 5.86 -8.22 -4.00
N THR A 95 5.19 -7.33 -4.74
CA THR A 95 5.84 -6.41 -5.70
C THR A 95 6.72 -5.34 -5.03
N TRP A 96 6.74 -5.29 -3.71
CA TRP A 96 7.48 -4.34 -2.90
C TRP A 96 8.14 -5.04 -1.70
N PRO A 97 9.30 -4.56 -1.20
CA PRO A 97 10.01 -5.18 -0.09
C PRO A 97 9.43 -4.75 1.27
N SER A 98 9.37 -5.68 2.22
CA SER A 98 8.87 -5.45 3.58
C SER A 98 9.88 -5.88 4.64
N ALA A 99 9.99 -5.12 5.73
CA ALA A 99 10.81 -5.48 6.87
C ALA A 99 10.30 -6.80 7.48
N CYS A 100 11.23 -7.74 7.73
CA CYS A 100 10.89 -9.07 8.25
C CYS A 100 9.81 -9.82 7.44
N ASN A 101 9.58 -9.41 6.18
CA ASN A 101 8.54 -9.92 5.31
C ASN A 101 7.12 -9.89 5.92
N ASN A 102 6.85 -9.02 6.91
CA ASN A 102 5.53 -9.00 7.57
C ASN A 102 4.40 -8.53 6.64
N HIS A 103 4.76 -7.71 5.64
CA HIS A 103 3.82 -7.03 4.75
C HIS A 103 2.68 -6.40 5.55
N GLY A 104 3.04 -5.51 6.47
CA GLY A 104 2.11 -4.83 7.38
C GLY A 104 1.22 -3.79 6.69
N THR A 105 1.50 -3.43 5.44
CA THR A 105 0.71 -2.47 4.66
C THR A 105 -0.26 -3.15 3.70
N GLU A 106 -1.55 -2.84 3.85
CA GLU A 106 -2.62 -3.27 2.94
C GLU A 106 -3.26 -2.09 2.21
N LEU A 107 -3.91 -2.37 1.08
CA LEU A 107 -4.40 -1.35 0.17
C LEU A 107 -5.92 -1.20 0.27
N PHE A 108 -6.36 0.02 0.56
CA PHE A 108 -7.73 0.45 0.32
C PHE A 108 -7.78 1.23 -0.98
N PHE A 109 -8.89 1.19 -1.71
CA PHE A 109 -9.10 2.14 -2.79
C PHE A 109 -10.58 2.45 -2.99
N THR A 110 -10.86 3.58 -3.62
CA THR A 110 -12.21 3.95 -3.99
C THR A 110 -12.28 4.50 -5.42
N ASN A 111 -13.36 4.16 -6.10
CA ASN A 111 -13.72 4.62 -7.43
C ASN A 111 -15.22 4.99 -7.45
N ASP A 112 -15.82 5.15 -8.63
CA ASP A 112 -17.24 5.51 -8.74
C ASP A 112 -18.19 4.43 -8.20
N ASN A 113 -17.75 3.16 -8.18
CA ASN A 113 -18.59 2.01 -7.85
C ASN A 113 -18.55 1.61 -6.38
N GLY A 114 -17.49 1.97 -5.65
CA GLY A 114 -17.32 1.50 -4.27
C GLY A 114 -16.08 1.99 -3.54
N LEU A 115 -16.05 1.63 -2.27
CA LEU A 115 -14.86 1.53 -1.43
C LEU A 115 -14.47 0.06 -1.32
N TYR A 116 -13.19 -0.23 -1.47
CA TYR A 116 -12.67 -1.59 -1.50
C TYR A 116 -11.44 -1.74 -0.60
N PHE A 117 -11.24 -2.96 -0.13
CA PHE A 117 -10.04 -3.45 0.53
C PHE A 117 -9.46 -4.58 -0.31
N VAL A 118 -8.14 -4.56 -0.54
CA VAL A 118 -7.43 -5.58 -1.31
C VAL A 118 -6.75 -6.52 -0.33
N ASN A 119 -7.31 -7.71 -0.15
CA ASN A 119 -6.88 -8.67 0.86
C ASN A 119 -5.82 -9.63 0.33
N VAL A 120 -4.61 -9.13 0.07
CA VAL A 120 -3.52 -9.98 -0.46
C VAL A 120 -2.80 -10.72 0.67
N LYS A 121 -2.83 -10.23 1.92
CA LYS A 121 -2.16 -10.86 3.09
C LYS A 121 -2.45 -12.35 3.26
N HIS A 122 -3.66 -12.78 2.96
CA HIS A 122 -4.10 -14.17 3.16
C HIS A 122 -3.95 -15.04 1.91
N MET A 123 -3.54 -14.47 0.78
CA MET A 123 -3.28 -15.22 -0.43
C MET A 123 -1.95 -15.96 -0.31
N LEU A 124 -1.93 -17.22 -0.74
CA LEU A 124 -0.73 -18.05 -0.74
C LEU A 124 -0.44 -18.53 -2.16
N PRO A 125 0.84 -18.51 -2.59
CA PRO A 125 1.25 -19.17 -3.82
C PRO A 125 1.18 -20.69 -3.65
N GLN A 126 1.27 -21.42 -4.76
CA GLN A 126 1.36 -22.88 -4.73
C GLN A 126 2.70 -23.36 -4.16
N LYS A 127 2.78 -24.65 -3.79
CA LYS A 127 4.01 -25.24 -3.28
C LYS A 127 5.14 -25.12 -4.32
N HIS A 128 6.29 -24.59 -3.90
CA HIS A 128 7.47 -24.33 -4.73
C HIS A 128 7.26 -23.30 -5.85
N GLU A 129 6.22 -22.48 -5.78
CA GLU A 129 5.97 -21.40 -6.72
C GLU A 129 6.74 -20.14 -6.28
N LEU A 130 8.07 -20.16 -6.49
CA LEU A 130 8.96 -19.03 -6.17
C LEU A 130 8.61 -17.76 -6.99
N ASP A 131 8.37 -17.95 -8.28
CA ASP A 131 7.90 -16.92 -9.22
C ASP A 131 6.65 -17.46 -9.91
N MET A 132 5.49 -16.91 -9.55
CA MET A 132 4.17 -17.31 -10.07
C MET A 132 4.04 -17.07 -11.57
N PHE A 133 4.81 -16.13 -12.11
CA PHE A 133 4.67 -15.66 -13.49
C PHE A 133 5.78 -16.19 -14.42
N PHE A 134 6.73 -16.96 -13.91
CA PHE A 134 7.94 -17.37 -14.65
C PHE A 134 7.63 -18.05 -15.99
N LYS A 135 6.69 -18.99 -16.00
CA LYS A 135 6.36 -19.84 -17.18
C LYS A 135 5.17 -19.33 -17.99
N MET A 136 4.53 -18.25 -17.56
CA MET A 136 3.34 -17.71 -18.20
C MET A 136 3.71 -16.84 -19.41
N SER A 137 2.95 -16.97 -20.49
CA SER A 137 2.89 -15.99 -21.57
C SER A 137 2.33 -14.65 -21.05
N ARG A 138 2.50 -13.57 -21.82
CA ARG A 138 1.96 -12.25 -21.42
C ARG A 138 0.44 -12.25 -21.21
N GLU A 139 -0.28 -13.00 -22.03
CA GLU A 139 -1.74 -13.11 -21.92
C GLU A 139 -2.13 -13.87 -20.65
N GLU A 140 -1.50 -15.01 -20.37
CA GLU A 140 -1.73 -15.77 -19.13
C GLU A 140 -1.39 -14.95 -17.88
N LYS A 141 -0.35 -14.10 -17.93
CA LYS A 141 -0.04 -13.17 -16.82
C LYS A 141 -1.18 -12.19 -16.56
N MET A 142 -1.77 -11.63 -17.61
CA MET A 142 -2.90 -10.68 -17.50
C MET A 142 -4.14 -11.36 -16.92
N GLU A 143 -4.50 -12.52 -17.47
CA GLU A 143 -5.62 -13.32 -16.97
C GLU A 143 -5.41 -13.67 -15.50
N ARG A 144 -4.20 -14.11 -15.14
CA ARG A 144 -3.86 -14.47 -13.76
C ARG A 144 -3.91 -13.26 -12.81
N ILE A 145 -3.42 -12.10 -13.24
CA ILE A 145 -3.52 -10.86 -12.45
C ILE A 145 -4.98 -10.48 -12.22
N LEU A 146 -5.82 -10.56 -13.24
CA LEU A 146 -7.24 -10.24 -13.13
C LEU A 146 -7.98 -11.19 -12.20
N GLU A 147 -7.69 -12.50 -12.27
CA GLU A 147 -8.21 -13.50 -11.34
C GLU A 147 -7.82 -13.19 -9.89
N LEU A 148 -6.53 -12.97 -9.65
CA LEU A 148 -6.00 -12.69 -8.32
C LEU A 148 -6.55 -11.37 -7.76
N TYR A 149 -6.68 -10.35 -8.62
CA TYR A 149 -7.33 -9.10 -8.27
C TYR A 149 -8.76 -9.35 -7.77
N LYS A 150 -9.58 -10.06 -8.55
CA LYS A 150 -10.97 -10.39 -8.20
C LYS A 150 -11.08 -11.20 -6.91
N GLU A 151 -10.21 -12.20 -6.74
CA GLU A 151 -10.16 -13.03 -5.53
C GLU A 151 -9.82 -12.21 -4.28
N SER A 152 -8.90 -11.25 -4.41
CA SER A 152 -8.46 -10.40 -3.30
C SER A 152 -9.45 -9.30 -2.92
N LEU A 153 -10.41 -8.98 -3.79
CA LEU A 153 -11.19 -7.75 -3.68
C LEU A 153 -12.36 -7.90 -2.71
N VAL A 154 -12.34 -7.13 -1.62
CA VAL A 154 -13.43 -7.04 -0.64
C VAL A 154 -14.13 -5.69 -0.81
N LYS A 155 -15.38 -5.70 -1.26
CA LYS A 155 -16.21 -4.48 -1.33
C LYS A 155 -16.69 -4.11 0.07
N LEU A 156 -16.40 -2.88 0.48
CA LEU A 156 -16.70 -2.36 1.82
C LEU A 156 -17.95 -1.48 1.84
N GLU A 157 -18.09 -0.62 0.83
CA GLU A 157 -19.23 0.30 0.69
C GLU A 157 -19.60 0.47 -0.79
N ASP A 158 -20.87 0.74 -1.05
CA ASP A 158 -21.35 1.11 -2.39
C ASP A 158 -21.06 2.58 -2.68
N GLY A 159 -20.64 2.84 -3.91
CA GLY A 159 -20.28 4.17 -4.38
C GLY A 159 -18.97 4.69 -3.80
N ARG A 160 -18.55 5.85 -4.31
CA ARG A 160 -17.31 6.51 -3.91
C ARG A 160 -17.30 6.82 -2.42
N ALA A 161 -16.20 6.50 -1.75
CA ALA A 161 -16.02 6.76 -0.33
C ALA A 161 -16.12 8.26 -0.04
N GLN A 162 -16.77 8.61 1.08
CA GLN A 162 -16.86 9.98 1.58
C GLN A 162 -15.56 10.37 2.29
N LEU A 163 -14.47 10.42 1.52
CA LEU A 163 -13.18 10.95 1.94
C LEU A 163 -13.24 12.48 2.09
N PRO A 164 -12.30 13.10 2.82
CA PRO A 164 -12.25 14.53 2.93
C PRO A 164 -12.18 15.25 1.58
N ASP A 165 -13.10 16.19 1.34
CA ASP A 165 -13.17 17.02 0.15
C ASP A 165 -12.88 18.49 0.44
N ARG A 166 -12.65 18.83 1.71
CA ARG A 166 -12.42 20.19 2.21
C ARG A 166 -11.62 20.22 3.51
N MET A 167 -11.27 21.42 3.97
CA MET A 167 -10.72 21.62 5.31
C MET A 167 -11.73 21.14 6.38
N PRO A 168 -11.27 20.55 7.49
CA PRO A 168 -9.88 20.37 7.89
C PRO A 168 -9.21 19.09 7.34
N GLY A 169 -9.91 18.27 6.55
CA GLY A 169 -9.44 16.93 6.20
C GLY A 169 -8.62 16.82 4.90
N LEU A 170 -8.69 17.81 4.01
CA LEU A 170 -7.94 17.86 2.75
C LEU A 170 -7.37 19.27 2.52
N PHE A 171 -6.07 19.36 2.20
CA PHE A 171 -5.45 20.63 1.81
C PHE A 171 -6.14 21.24 0.58
N GLU A 172 -6.40 22.56 0.65
CA GLU A 172 -7.19 23.32 -0.31
C GLU A 172 -6.78 23.11 -1.77
N PHE A 173 -5.48 23.10 -2.06
CA PHE A 173 -4.96 22.95 -3.42
C PHE A 173 -5.22 21.56 -4.06
N ASN A 174 -5.72 20.58 -3.30
CA ASN A 174 -6.12 19.26 -3.82
C ASN A 174 -7.65 19.10 -3.95
N GLN A 175 -8.45 20.04 -3.42
CA GLN A 175 -9.92 19.87 -3.33
C GLN A 175 -10.60 19.78 -4.70
N TRP A 176 -10.01 20.40 -5.73
CA TRP A 176 -10.57 20.43 -7.08
C TRP A 176 -10.44 19.09 -7.82
N ASN A 177 -9.46 18.23 -7.50
CA ASN A 177 -9.18 17.01 -8.27
C ASN A 177 -9.09 15.71 -7.47
N THR A 178 -8.94 15.75 -6.15
CA THR A 178 -8.85 14.52 -5.34
C THR A 178 -10.21 13.85 -5.22
N ASN A 179 -10.24 12.52 -5.42
CA ASN A 179 -11.41 11.65 -5.26
C ASN A 179 -12.66 12.19 -5.98
N LYS A 180 -12.50 12.59 -7.25
CA LYS A 180 -13.59 13.08 -8.12
C LYS A 180 -14.11 11.97 -9.02
N PRO A 181 -15.30 12.12 -9.64
CA PRO A 181 -15.81 11.16 -10.61
C PRO A 181 -14.78 10.80 -11.69
N GLY A 182 -14.76 9.54 -12.12
CA GLY A 182 -13.79 9.02 -13.09
C GLY A 182 -12.37 8.76 -12.56
N THR A 183 -12.11 9.05 -11.27
CA THR A 183 -10.80 8.79 -10.65
C THR A 183 -10.83 7.54 -9.77
N THR A 184 -9.70 6.84 -9.66
CA THR A 184 -9.47 5.81 -8.64
C THR A 184 -8.43 6.32 -7.64
N THR A 185 -8.78 6.35 -6.36
CA THR A 185 -7.91 6.82 -5.26
C THR A 185 -7.49 5.63 -4.40
N PHE A 186 -6.19 5.35 -4.38
CA PHE A 186 -5.52 4.24 -3.70
C PHE A 186 -4.83 4.72 -2.42
N ILE A 187 -5.17 4.09 -1.30
CA ILE A 187 -4.83 4.52 0.05
C ILE A 187 -4.18 3.34 0.79
N PRO A 188 -2.84 3.20 0.75
CA PRO A 188 -2.15 2.23 1.57
C PRO A 188 -2.29 2.60 3.07
N VAL A 189 -2.60 1.60 3.89
CA VAL A 189 -2.68 1.71 5.35
C VAL A 189 -1.79 0.63 5.96
N THR A 190 -0.94 1.04 6.89
CA THR A 190 0.04 0.18 7.55
C THR A 190 -0.43 -0.18 8.95
N ASP A 191 -0.50 -1.46 9.28
CA ASP A 191 -0.53 -1.91 10.68
C ASP A 191 0.90 -1.85 11.25
N VAL A 192 1.12 -0.90 12.14
CA VAL A 192 2.42 -0.72 12.81
C VAL A 192 2.62 -1.78 13.90
N THR A 193 1.55 -2.30 14.48
CA THR A 193 1.60 -3.15 15.67
C THR A 193 2.28 -4.50 15.41
N GLU A 194 2.07 -5.11 14.24
CA GLU A 194 2.65 -6.41 13.89
C GLU A 194 4.18 -6.40 13.89
N GLU A 195 4.79 -5.48 13.15
CA GLU A 195 6.26 -5.38 13.13
C GLU A 195 6.80 -4.86 14.46
N TYR A 196 6.03 -4.02 15.17
CA TYR A 196 6.41 -3.58 16.50
C TYR A 196 6.59 -4.79 17.43
N LEU A 197 5.59 -5.68 17.49
CA LEU A 197 5.66 -6.89 18.30
C LEU A 197 6.80 -7.81 17.84
N ASN A 198 7.01 -7.95 16.52
CA ASN A 198 8.12 -8.73 15.98
C ASN A 198 9.49 -8.19 16.41
N LEU A 199 9.70 -6.88 16.28
CA LEU A 199 10.97 -6.24 16.64
C LEU A 199 11.19 -6.15 18.15
N LEU A 200 10.13 -6.07 18.96
CA LEU A 200 10.28 -6.23 20.42
C LEU A 200 10.88 -7.59 20.78
N HIS A 201 10.51 -8.68 20.08
CA HIS A 201 11.15 -9.99 20.32
C HIS A 201 12.64 -9.97 20.00
N LEU A 202 13.05 -9.25 18.95
CA LEU A 202 14.45 -9.04 18.63
C LEU A 202 15.16 -8.24 19.73
N TYR A 203 14.66 -7.06 20.08
CA TYR A 203 15.28 -6.16 21.06
C TYR A 203 15.35 -6.77 22.46
N CYS A 204 14.30 -7.48 22.88
CA CYS A 204 14.22 -8.15 24.18
C CYS A 204 14.86 -9.55 24.18
N SER A 205 15.40 -10.04 23.06
CA SER A 205 16.11 -11.33 23.00
C SER A 205 17.35 -11.36 23.90
N HIS A 206 17.92 -12.55 24.12
CA HIS A 206 19.08 -12.70 25.01
C HIS A 206 20.34 -12.03 24.45
N SER A 207 20.56 -12.14 23.14
CA SER A 207 21.72 -11.57 22.46
C SER A 207 21.69 -10.04 22.42
N TYR A 208 20.52 -9.44 22.21
CA TYR A 208 20.35 -7.99 22.16
C TYR A 208 20.18 -7.40 23.56
N GLY A 209 19.10 -7.77 24.27
CA GLY A 209 18.84 -7.41 25.67
C GLY A 209 18.67 -5.91 25.91
N PHE A 210 17.96 -5.21 25.03
CA PHE A 210 17.79 -3.76 25.09
C PHE A 210 16.84 -3.35 26.21
N GLN A 211 17.23 -2.32 26.94
CA GLN A 211 16.39 -1.64 27.93
C GLN A 211 15.65 -0.49 27.24
N ILE A 212 14.37 -0.69 26.95
CA ILE A 212 13.47 0.36 26.43
C ILE A 212 13.11 1.32 27.56
N ILE A 213 13.47 2.58 27.41
CA ILE A 213 13.23 3.66 28.37
C ILE A 213 12.10 4.53 27.85
N ASP A 214 11.06 4.68 28.65
CA ASP A 214 9.98 5.61 28.37
C ASP A 214 10.45 7.05 28.60
N ASP A 215 10.56 7.81 27.53
CA ASP A 215 11.12 9.17 27.52
C ASP A 215 10.34 10.14 28.42
N LEU A 216 9.03 9.95 28.56
CA LEU A 216 8.19 10.86 29.35
C LEU A 216 8.23 10.56 30.84
N THR A 217 8.50 9.31 31.24
CA THR A 217 8.52 8.91 32.65
C THR A 217 9.92 8.68 33.19
N GLY A 218 10.92 8.51 32.31
CA GLY A 218 12.30 8.14 32.65
C GLY A 218 12.45 6.70 33.14
N LYS A 219 11.39 5.87 33.06
CA LYS A 219 11.38 4.50 33.59
C LYS A 219 11.68 3.46 32.51
N PRO A 220 12.26 2.30 32.87
CA PRO A 220 12.26 1.14 31.99
C PRO A 220 10.81 0.70 31.75
N ALA A 221 10.39 0.54 30.50
CA ALA A 221 9.03 0.16 30.17
C ALA A 221 8.71 -1.28 30.61
N GLY A 222 8.27 -1.48 31.86
CA GLY A 222 7.91 -2.79 32.42
C GLY A 222 9.08 -3.76 32.62
N MET A 223 10.33 -3.27 32.65
CA MET A 223 11.53 -4.11 32.57
C MET A 223 12.35 -4.24 33.86
N GLU A 224 11.95 -3.58 34.95
CA GLU A 224 12.73 -3.47 36.19
C GLU A 224 13.14 -4.84 36.75
N GLN A 225 12.23 -5.81 36.75
CA GLN A 225 12.50 -7.16 37.24
C GLN A 225 13.48 -7.94 36.37
N TRP A 226 13.49 -7.69 35.06
CA TRP A 226 14.34 -8.37 34.09
C TRP A 226 15.77 -7.82 34.08
N ILE A 227 15.90 -6.51 34.34
CA ILE A 227 17.19 -5.86 34.57
C ILE A 227 17.83 -6.43 35.85
N LYS A 228 17.07 -6.49 36.96
CA LYS A 228 17.56 -7.07 38.23
C LYS A 228 18.02 -8.52 38.10
N LYS A 229 17.36 -9.32 37.26
CA LYS A 229 17.73 -10.71 36.95
C LYS A 229 18.90 -10.84 35.96
N GLY A 230 19.44 -9.73 35.45
CA GLY A 230 20.49 -9.73 34.43
C GLY A 230 20.04 -10.20 33.05
N ARG A 231 18.72 -10.32 32.82
CA ARG A 231 18.17 -10.79 31.53
C ARG A 231 18.12 -9.66 30.49
N ILE A 232 17.93 -8.43 30.93
CA ILE A 232 18.05 -7.20 30.12
C ILE A 232 19.31 -6.47 30.55
N LYS A 233 20.08 -5.96 29.59
CA LYS A 233 21.37 -5.32 29.82
C LYS A 233 21.16 -3.88 30.30
N GLU A 234 21.71 -3.56 31.46
CA GLU A 234 21.55 -2.24 32.10
C GLU A 234 22.19 -1.08 31.29
N ASN A 235 23.21 -1.38 30.49
CA ASN A 235 23.98 -0.40 29.73
C ASN A 235 23.56 -0.26 28.26
N VAL A 236 22.58 -1.04 27.78
CA VAL A 236 22.09 -0.98 26.39
C VAL A 236 20.69 -0.39 26.39
N LYS A 237 20.61 0.94 26.36
CA LYS A 237 19.34 1.69 26.46
C LYS A 237 18.84 2.11 25.08
N LEU A 238 17.52 2.07 24.90
CA LEU A 238 16.82 2.56 23.73
C LEU A 238 15.63 3.41 24.17
N SER A 239 15.53 4.62 23.65
CA SER A 239 14.35 5.48 23.86
C SER A 239 13.10 4.79 23.28
N LEU A 240 11.98 4.85 24.00
CA LEU A 240 10.69 4.36 23.52
C LEU A 240 10.28 5.15 22.27
N PHE A 241 10.44 6.48 22.28
CA PHE A 241 10.20 7.33 21.12
C PHE A 241 11.09 6.91 19.92
N ASP A 242 12.39 6.72 20.13
CA ASP A 242 13.30 6.29 19.06
C ASP A 242 12.94 4.91 18.50
N LEU A 243 12.50 3.98 19.35
CA LEU A 243 11.98 2.68 18.94
C LEU A 243 10.78 2.86 17.99
N GLU A 244 9.77 3.62 18.39
CA GLU A 244 8.54 3.75 17.60
C GLU A 244 8.76 4.51 16.29
N VAL A 245 9.58 5.57 16.31
CA VAL A 245 9.94 6.33 15.10
C VAL A 245 10.75 5.45 14.14
N ARG A 246 11.66 4.62 14.64
CA ARG A 246 12.42 3.68 13.81
C ARG A 246 11.50 2.66 13.13
N ILE A 247 10.55 2.09 13.86
CA ILE A 247 9.57 1.14 13.31
C ILE A 247 8.70 1.83 12.25
N LEU A 248 8.12 2.99 12.60
CA LEU A 248 7.25 3.73 11.69
C LEU A 248 7.97 4.15 10.40
N THR A 249 9.20 4.67 10.51
CA THR A 249 9.95 5.09 9.33
C THR A 249 10.32 3.91 8.44
N GLY A 250 10.62 2.74 9.02
CA GLY A 250 10.82 1.50 8.27
C GLY A 250 9.55 1.06 7.52
N LEU A 251 8.39 1.06 8.19
CA LEU A 251 7.14 0.61 7.58
C LEU A 251 6.52 1.62 6.62
N ASN A 252 6.72 2.92 6.81
CA ASN A 252 6.19 3.93 5.88
C ASN A 252 6.87 3.87 4.49
N VAL A 253 8.05 3.25 4.40
CA VAL A 253 8.71 2.98 3.12
C VAL A 253 7.89 2.01 2.26
N GLU A 254 7.11 1.11 2.86
CA GLU A 254 6.20 0.21 2.15
C GLU A 254 5.17 0.99 1.32
N GLN A 255 4.52 2.00 1.93
CA GLN A 255 3.58 2.88 1.23
C GLN A 255 4.25 3.60 0.05
N ALA A 256 5.52 3.99 0.20
CA ALA A 256 6.27 4.66 -0.84
C ALA A 256 6.55 3.73 -2.02
N PHE A 257 6.94 2.48 -1.78
CA PHE A 257 7.14 1.48 -2.84
C PHE A 257 5.84 1.15 -3.56
N ILE A 258 4.74 0.94 -2.83
CA ILE A 258 3.41 0.71 -3.41
C ILE A 258 3.05 1.84 -4.38
N CYS A 259 3.12 3.09 -3.91
CA CYS A 259 2.80 4.26 -4.74
C CYS A 259 3.78 4.44 -5.91
N GLN A 260 5.07 4.14 -5.72
CA GLN A 260 6.08 4.24 -6.77
C GLN A 260 5.82 3.22 -7.88
N ASN A 261 5.56 1.96 -7.52
CA ASN A 261 5.25 0.91 -8.50
C ASN A 261 4.01 1.26 -9.31
N MET A 262 2.94 1.70 -8.65
CA MET A 262 1.74 2.20 -9.32
C MET A 262 2.06 3.38 -10.24
N SER A 263 2.91 4.32 -9.80
CA SER A 263 3.29 5.47 -10.64
C SER A 263 4.08 5.08 -11.88
N LEU A 264 4.85 3.99 -11.86
CA LEU A 264 5.58 3.48 -13.03
C LEU A 264 4.62 2.72 -13.96
N ALA A 265 3.76 1.86 -13.42
CA ALA A 265 2.72 1.16 -14.17
C ALA A 265 1.78 2.14 -14.88
N LEU A 266 1.40 3.23 -14.20
CA LEU A 266 0.60 4.32 -14.75
C LEU A 266 1.20 4.91 -16.05
N GLN A 267 2.53 5.04 -16.14
CA GLN A 267 3.17 5.52 -17.37
C GLN A 267 3.06 4.54 -18.52
N ALA A 268 3.21 3.23 -18.24
CA ALA A 268 3.06 2.18 -19.22
C ALA A 268 1.61 2.08 -19.75
N LEU A 269 0.63 2.35 -18.88
CA LEU A 269 -0.79 2.40 -19.24
C LEU A 269 -1.19 3.69 -19.97
N GLY A 270 -0.34 4.74 -19.95
CA GLY A 270 -0.70 6.03 -20.53
C GLY A 270 -1.75 6.80 -19.73
N LEU A 271 -1.84 6.54 -18.42
CA LEU A 271 -2.78 7.17 -17.51
C LEU A 271 -2.18 8.42 -16.82
N ALA A 272 -3.06 9.29 -16.31
CA ALA A 272 -2.72 10.42 -15.48
C ALA A 272 -2.81 10.05 -14.00
N GLY A 273 -1.95 10.64 -13.16
CA GLY A 273 -1.97 10.36 -11.74
C GLY A 273 -0.81 10.97 -10.99
N TRP A 274 -0.87 10.88 -9.66
CA TRP A 274 0.21 11.32 -8.78
C TRP A 274 0.09 10.72 -7.37
N THR A 275 1.24 10.62 -6.70
CA THR A 275 1.35 10.36 -5.26
C THR A 275 1.28 11.68 -4.49
N PHE A 276 0.54 11.73 -3.39
CA PHE A 276 0.44 12.89 -2.51
C PHE A 276 0.19 12.53 -1.05
N SER A 277 0.41 13.53 -0.18
CA SER A 277 0.11 13.48 1.25
C SER A 277 -0.72 14.72 1.61
N GLY A 278 -1.90 14.81 1.01
CA GLY A 278 -2.79 15.97 1.12
C GLY A 278 -3.96 15.78 2.08
N PHE A 279 -4.29 14.52 2.38
CA PHE A 279 -5.25 14.18 3.41
C PHE A 279 -4.64 14.34 4.79
N ILE A 280 -5.42 14.85 5.73
CA ILE A 280 -5.13 14.70 7.15
C ILE A 280 -5.59 13.29 7.57
N PRO A 281 -4.67 12.38 7.96
CA PRO A 281 -4.98 10.96 8.10
C PRO A 281 -6.14 10.67 9.05
N ARG A 282 -6.20 11.37 10.19
CA ARG A 282 -7.31 11.28 11.15
C ARG A 282 -8.70 11.38 10.48
N PHE A 283 -8.89 12.31 9.55
CA PHE A 283 -10.17 12.50 8.87
C PHE A 283 -10.37 11.49 7.74
N ALA A 284 -9.33 11.21 6.94
CA ALA A 284 -9.40 10.21 5.89
C ALA A 284 -9.68 8.81 6.43
N MET A 285 -9.20 8.50 7.63
CA MET A 285 -9.42 7.22 8.31
C MET A 285 -10.78 7.16 9.03
N GLY A 286 -11.46 8.30 9.25
CA GLY A 286 -12.85 8.32 9.74
C GLY A 286 -13.06 8.76 11.20
N ALA A 287 -12.16 9.56 11.79
CA ALA A 287 -12.31 10.00 13.19
C ALA A 287 -13.50 10.94 13.45
N ALA A 288 -14.07 11.53 12.39
CA ALA A 288 -15.19 12.45 12.46
C ALA A 288 -16.22 12.09 11.38
N PRO A 289 -16.91 10.94 11.52
CA PRO A 289 -17.81 10.40 10.49
C PRO A 289 -18.96 11.35 10.10
N GLN A 290 -19.33 12.27 10.99
CA GLN A 290 -20.30 13.34 10.73
C GLN A 290 -19.79 14.42 9.75
N LEU A 291 -18.47 14.55 9.59
CA LEU A 291 -17.85 15.44 8.60
C LEU A 291 -17.47 14.64 7.35
N PHE A 292 -16.73 13.54 7.58
CA PHE A 292 -16.22 12.65 6.55
C PHE A 292 -16.27 11.23 7.12
N ARG A 293 -17.04 10.33 6.50
CA ARG A 293 -17.06 8.92 6.89
C ARG A 293 -15.66 8.29 6.79
N GLY A 294 -14.85 8.76 5.84
CA GLY A 294 -13.49 8.30 5.63
C GLY A 294 -13.45 6.81 5.27
N LEU A 295 -12.39 6.13 5.70
CA LEU A 295 -12.20 4.69 5.57
C LEU A 295 -12.83 3.90 6.71
N GLY A 296 -13.69 4.49 7.55
CA GLY A 296 -14.45 3.78 8.59
C GLY A 296 -13.61 3.02 9.62
N PHE A 297 -12.41 3.50 9.94
CA PHE A 297 -11.62 2.94 11.03
C PHE A 297 -12.23 3.32 12.38
N ARG A 298 -12.11 2.41 13.34
CA ARG A 298 -12.39 2.64 14.75
C ARG A 298 -11.27 3.48 15.36
N PHE A 299 -11.67 4.49 16.13
CA PHE A 299 -10.76 5.34 16.89
C PHE A 299 -10.93 5.12 18.39
N ILE A 300 -9.83 5.19 19.14
CA ILE A 300 -9.84 5.20 20.62
C ILE A 300 -9.28 6.51 21.16
N GLN A 301 -9.65 6.86 22.38
CA GLN A 301 -9.11 8.01 23.10
C GLN A 301 -7.93 7.56 24.01
N PRO A 302 -6.68 7.96 23.73
CA PRO A 302 -5.57 7.67 24.62
C PRO A 302 -5.72 8.38 25.98
N LYS A 303 -5.11 7.80 27.01
CA LYS A 303 -4.99 8.39 28.36
C LYS A 303 -3.95 9.52 28.40
N LYS A 304 -2.88 9.40 27.62
CA LYS A 304 -1.75 10.35 27.56
C LYS A 304 -1.25 10.49 26.13
N GLY A 305 -0.63 11.64 25.82
CA GLY A 305 -0.06 11.95 24.52
C GLY A 305 0.76 13.24 24.56
N ALA A 306 1.26 13.68 23.41
CA ALA A 306 2.06 14.90 23.30
C ALA A 306 1.27 16.20 23.53
N ILE A 307 -0.07 16.14 23.45
CA ILE A 307 -0.99 17.26 23.71
C ILE A 307 -2.11 16.78 24.64
N ASP A 308 -2.73 17.71 25.38
CA ASP A 308 -3.82 17.43 26.34
C ASP A 308 -5.09 18.22 25.95
N PRO A 309 -6.25 17.56 25.72
CA PRO A 309 -6.42 16.10 25.68
C PRO A 309 -5.68 15.45 24.49
N PRO A 310 -5.22 14.19 24.62
CA PRO A 310 -4.58 13.48 23.51
C PRO A 310 -5.51 13.34 22.31
N THR A 311 -4.94 13.38 21.11
CA THR A 311 -5.69 13.10 19.86
C THR A 311 -6.12 11.63 19.81
N THR A 312 -7.38 11.34 19.44
CA THR A 312 -7.82 9.95 19.22
C THR A 312 -7.04 9.27 18.09
N VAL A 313 -6.87 7.95 18.13
CA VAL A 313 -6.03 7.23 17.18
C VAL A 313 -6.73 6.03 16.55
N PRO A 314 -6.45 5.72 15.26
CA PRO A 314 -7.07 4.61 14.57
C PRO A 314 -6.42 3.29 15.00
N VAL A 315 -7.24 2.32 15.42
CA VAL A 315 -6.79 0.99 15.90
C VAL A 315 -7.09 -0.14 14.92
N GLY A 316 -7.99 0.09 13.96
CA GLY A 316 -8.38 -0.90 12.96
C GLY A 316 -9.71 -0.58 12.30
N ARG A 317 -10.09 -1.35 11.28
CA ARG A 317 -11.43 -1.41 10.70
C ARG A 317 -12.04 -2.77 11.05
N ASP A 318 -13.21 -2.73 11.69
CA ASP A 318 -13.90 -3.90 12.21
C ASP A 318 -14.13 -4.96 11.12
N GLY A 319 -13.81 -6.22 11.42
CA GLY A 319 -13.88 -7.35 10.49
C GLY A 319 -12.98 -7.30 9.24
N VAL A 320 -12.15 -6.26 9.07
CA VAL A 320 -11.39 -6.03 7.83
C VAL A 320 -9.89 -5.99 8.07
N PHE A 321 -9.40 -5.06 8.90
CA PHE A 321 -7.97 -4.86 9.10
C PHE A 321 -7.71 -4.25 10.48
N GLN A 322 -7.24 -5.07 11.41
CA GLN A 322 -7.21 -4.78 12.84
C GLN A 322 -5.78 -4.84 13.37
N GLY A 323 -5.36 -3.84 14.13
CA GLY A 323 -4.07 -3.90 14.80
C GLY A 323 -4.08 -4.87 15.98
N TYR A 324 -2.90 -5.38 16.33
CA TYR A 324 -2.59 -6.15 17.53
C TYR A 324 -2.61 -5.30 18.79
N CYS A 325 -3.77 -4.74 19.11
CA CYS A 325 -4.01 -3.98 20.33
C CYS A 325 -5.51 -3.95 20.70
N PRO A 326 -5.85 -3.57 21.94
CA PRO A 326 -7.23 -3.30 22.31
C PRO A 326 -7.85 -2.19 21.44
N PRO A 327 -9.16 -2.29 21.12
CA PRO A 327 -10.15 -3.21 21.69
C PRO A 327 -10.34 -4.52 20.91
N TYR A 328 -9.50 -4.82 19.89
CA TYR A 328 -9.62 -6.07 19.13
C TYR A 328 -9.15 -7.28 19.92
N TYR A 329 -8.25 -7.04 20.88
CA TYR A 329 -7.83 -7.97 21.90
C TYR A 329 -8.14 -7.37 23.28
N LYS A 330 -8.42 -8.21 24.28
CA LYS A 330 -8.76 -7.76 25.63
C LYS A 330 -7.64 -6.95 26.28
N ASP A 331 -6.40 -7.39 26.07
CA ASP A 331 -5.19 -6.77 26.59
C ASP A 331 -3.99 -7.09 25.66
N MET A 332 -2.80 -6.57 25.98
CA MET A 332 -1.61 -6.81 25.16
C MET A 332 -1.07 -8.24 25.28
N ASN A 333 -1.43 -9.01 26.32
CA ASN A 333 -1.05 -10.42 26.38
C ASN A 333 -1.77 -11.20 25.28
N GLU A 334 -3.08 -11.01 25.17
CA GLU A 334 -3.88 -11.67 24.12
C GLU A 334 -3.45 -11.21 22.72
N ALA A 335 -3.14 -9.93 22.53
CA ALA A 335 -2.62 -9.42 21.26
C ALA A 335 -1.28 -10.07 20.86
N ILE A 336 -0.37 -10.25 21.82
CA ILE A 336 0.92 -10.92 21.60
C ILE A 336 0.74 -12.41 21.31
N ASP A 337 -0.17 -13.08 22.03
CA ASP A 337 -0.46 -14.49 21.79
C ASP A 337 -1.06 -14.70 20.38
N ALA A 338 -1.95 -13.82 19.94
CA ALA A 338 -2.50 -13.84 18.58
C ALA A 338 -1.44 -13.54 17.51
N PHE A 339 -0.51 -12.63 17.77
CA PHE A 339 0.64 -12.39 16.88
C PHE A 339 1.51 -13.65 16.74
N HIS A 340 1.81 -14.32 17.85
CA HIS A 340 2.55 -15.59 17.81
C HIS A 340 1.81 -16.68 17.06
N GLU A 341 0.50 -16.84 17.30
CA GLU A 341 -0.30 -17.84 16.58
C GLU A 341 -0.28 -17.58 15.07
N HIS A 342 -0.43 -16.32 14.64
CA HIS A 342 -0.33 -15.95 13.23
C HIS A 342 1.05 -16.31 12.67
N LYS A 343 2.13 -15.89 13.34
CA LYS A 343 3.50 -16.17 12.89
C LYS A 343 3.75 -17.68 12.84
N GLU A 344 3.42 -18.44 13.88
CA GLU A 344 3.60 -19.89 13.90
C GLU A 344 2.77 -20.59 12.81
N SER A 345 1.56 -20.11 12.52
CA SER A 345 0.72 -20.63 11.44
C SER A 345 1.38 -20.51 10.07
N ALA A 346 2.12 -19.43 9.81
CA ALA A 346 2.87 -19.24 8.57
C ALA A 346 4.07 -20.20 8.43
N TRP A 347 4.49 -20.84 9.53
CA TRP A 347 5.63 -21.75 9.59
C TRP A 347 5.24 -23.24 9.70
N LYS A 348 3.94 -23.56 9.59
CA LYS A 348 3.47 -24.96 9.60
C LYS A 348 3.93 -25.73 8.35
N PRO A 349 4.22 -27.04 8.43
CA PRO A 349 4.77 -27.82 7.32
C PRO A 349 3.91 -27.85 6.05
N GLU A 350 2.59 -27.62 6.17
CA GLU A 350 1.66 -27.60 5.04
C GLU A 350 1.74 -26.29 4.24
N LYS A 351 2.41 -25.26 4.76
CA LYS A 351 2.59 -23.98 4.09
C LYS A 351 3.64 -24.07 2.97
N PRO A 352 3.52 -23.24 1.92
CA PRO A 352 4.52 -23.20 0.85
C PRO A 352 5.81 -22.53 1.34
N PHE A 353 6.96 -23.18 1.11
CA PHE A 353 8.28 -22.68 1.44
C PHE A 353 9.18 -22.57 0.19
N PRO A 354 10.16 -21.67 0.19
CA PRO A 354 11.03 -21.45 -0.98
C PRO A 354 12.10 -22.54 -1.17
N TYR A 355 12.45 -23.25 -0.10
CA TYR A 355 13.52 -24.24 -0.11
C TYR A 355 13.06 -25.58 -0.72
N GLN A 356 14.00 -26.29 -1.35
CA GLN A 356 13.77 -27.66 -1.82
C GLN A 356 13.56 -28.64 -0.66
N GLU A 357 14.25 -28.43 0.46
CA GLU A 357 14.22 -29.27 1.66
C GLU A 357 13.92 -28.44 2.92
N PRO A 358 12.73 -27.82 3.02
CA PRO A 358 12.41 -26.84 4.06
C PRO A 358 12.57 -27.42 5.47
N ASP A 359 12.22 -28.70 5.68
CA ASP A 359 12.35 -29.39 6.96
C ASP A 359 13.79 -29.42 7.48
N LYS A 360 14.81 -29.48 6.60
CA LYS A 360 16.23 -29.48 7.00
C LYS A 360 16.71 -28.09 7.47
N HIS A 361 16.10 -27.03 6.96
CA HIS A 361 16.52 -25.66 7.22
C HIS A 361 15.73 -25.05 8.38
N ILE A 362 14.41 -25.16 8.35
CA ILE A 362 13.49 -24.46 9.27
C ILE A 362 13.59 -24.99 10.70
N MET A 363 13.89 -26.28 10.89
CA MET A 363 14.07 -26.88 12.22
C MET A 363 15.22 -26.25 13.02
N LYS A 364 16.10 -25.48 12.37
CA LYS A 364 17.22 -24.78 13.01
C LYS A 364 16.88 -23.35 13.42
N ALA A 365 15.72 -22.83 13.00
CA ALA A 365 15.27 -21.50 13.37
C ALA A 365 15.09 -21.41 14.89
N PRO A 366 15.73 -20.43 15.57
CA PRO A 366 15.52 -20.26 17.00
C PRO A 366 14.08 -19.82 17.25
N LYS A 367 13.50 -20.29 18.36
CA LYS A 367 12.20 -19.81 18.85
C LYS A 367 12.39 -18.84 20.01
N PRO A 368 11.55 -17.80 20.14
CA PRO A 368 11.53 -16.98 21.34
C PRO A 368 11.33 -17.84 22.59
N THR A 369 12.18 -17.64 23.60
CA THR A 369 12.00 -18.31 24.90
C THR A 369 10.77 -17.76 25.62
N GLN A 370 10.15 -18.54 26.50
CA GLN A 370 9.04 -18.07 27.35
C GLN A 370 9.41 -16.82 28.15
N THR A 371 10.66 -16.73 28.61
CA THR A 371 11.20 -15.52 29.25
C THR A 371 11.18 -14.31 28.31
N THR A 372 11.60 -14.48 27.05
CA THR A 372 11.55 -13.39 26.05
C THR A 372 10.11 -12.94 25.80
N ILE A 373 9.19 -13.88 25.60
CA ILE A 373 7.77 -13.60 25.37
C ILE A 373 7.20 -12.81 26.55
N GLN A 374 7.49 -13.23 27.79
CA GLN A 374 7.01 -12.51 28.97
C GLN A 374 7.59 -11.09 29.07
N ILE A 375 8.86 -10.87 28.71
CA ILE A 375 9.43 -9.51 28.67
C ILE A 375 8.69 -8.64 27.67
N VAL A 376 8.40 -9.15 26.47
CA VAL A 376 7.66 -8.41 25.44
C VAL A 376 6.25 -8.08 25.93
N LYS A 377 5.58 -9.02 26.60
CA LYS A 377 4.28 -8.79 27.26
C LYS A 377 4.37 -7.70 28.31
N ASP A 378 5.37 -7.70 29.18
CA ASP A 378 5.53 -6.69 30.22
C ASP A 378 5.76 -5.28 29.61
N VAL A 379 6.57 -5.18 28.55
CA VAL A 379 6.79 -3.91 27.81
C VAL A 379 5.49 -3.41 27.17
N ALA A 380 4.79 -4.27 26.44
CA ALA A 380 3.58 -3.89 25.72
C ALA A 380 2.44 -3.50 26.67
N ASN A 381 2.26 -4.25 27.76
CA ASN A 381 1.27 -3.89 28.80
C ASN A 381 1.66 -2.59 29.50
N TYR A 382 2.95 -2.36 29.82
CA TYR A 382 3.39 -1.08 30.37
C TYR A 382 2.97 0.09 29.47
N ILE A 383 3.20 -0.02 28.15
CA ILE A 383 2.83 1.00 27.17
C ILE A 383 1.31 1.22 27.19
N TYR A 384 0.53 0.13 27.06
CA TYR A 384 -0.92 0.22 27.02
C TYR A 384 -1.52 0.77 28.32
N ASP A 385 -1.05 0.33 29.48
CA ASP A 385 -1.55 0.78 30.78
C ASP A 385 -1.26 2.26 31.01
N THR A 386 -0.07 2.72 30.62
CA THR A 386 0.40 4.10 30.77
C THR A 386 -0.30 5.06 29.81
N TYR A 387 -0.43 4.67 28.54
CA TYR A 387 -0.88 5.56 27.46
C TYR A 387 -2.33 5.32 27.03
N GLY A 388 -2.94 4.19 27.38
CA GLY A 388 -4.27 3.78 26.91
C GLY A 388 -4.31 3.42 25.43
N ARG A 389 -3.14 3.19 24.81
CA ARG A 389 -2.95 2.87 23.38
C ARG A 389 -1.65 2.08 23.23
N PHE A 390 -1.54 1.36 22.11
CA PHE A 390 -0.29 0.75 21.66
C PHE A 390 -0.20 0.90 20.15
N PRO A 391 0.86 1.50 19.58
CA PRO A 391 2.04 2.07 20.24
C PRO A 391 1.75 3.37 21.04
N ALA A 392 2.75 3.90 21.77
CA ALA A 392 2.61 5.06 22.66
C ALA A 392 2.51 6.40 21.90
N PHE A 393 3.34 6.59 20.88
CA PHE A 393 3.63 7.86 20.21
C PHE A 393 3.32 7.85 18.71
N VAL A 394 3.21 6.67 18.09
CA VAL A 394 2.80 6.52 16.68
C VAL A 394 1.47 5.79 16.55
N ASP A 395 0.70 6.09 15.51
CA ASP A 395 -0.62 5.51 15.28
C ASP A 395 -0.53 3.99 15.00
N PRO A 396 -1.41 3.17 15.61
CA PRO A 396 -1.45 1.73 15.35
C PRO A 396 -1.72 1.44 13.87
N MET A 397 -2.71 2.12 13.29
CA MET A 397 -3.00 2.09 11.86
C MET A 397 -2.53 3.38 11.19
N TYR A 398 -1.42 3.31 10.47
CA TYR A 398 -0.77 4.48 9.90
C TYR A 398 -1.09 4.67 8.42
N MET A 399 -1.46 5.89 8.05
CA MET A 399 -1.73 6.29 6.67
C MET A 399 -1.01 7.60 6.39
N ARG A 400 -0.25 7.67 5.30
CA ARG A 400 0.46 8.91 4.93
C ARG A 400 0.45 9.22 3.45
N LEU A 401 0.73 8.24 2.61
CA LEU A 401 0.77 8.41 1.16
C LEU A 401 -0.53 7.94 0.53
N VAL A 402 -0.93 8.61 -0.54
CA VAL A 402 -2.06 8.25 -1.39
C VAL A 402 -1.62 8.36 -2.83
N PHE A 403 -2.14 7.47 -3.67
CA PHE A 403 -1.96 7.51 -5.11
C PHE A 403 -3.32 7.70 -5.78
N GLN A 404 -3.40 8.53 -6.81
CA GLN A 404 -4.61 8.66 -7.62
C GLN A 404 -4.28 8.41 -9.08
N ALA A 405 -5.14 7.67 -9.77
CA ALA A 405 -5.09 7.43 -11.20
C ALA A 405 -6.41 7.84 -11.89
N MET A 406 -6.30 8.23 -13.16
CA MET A 406 -7.41 8.67 -14.00
C MET A 406 -6.98 8.78 -15.47
N HIS A 407 -7.95 8.87 -16.37
CA HIS A 407 -7.70 9.23 -17.77
C HIS A 407 -7.24 10.69 -17.91
N LEU A 408 -6.20 10.93 -18.72
CA LEU A 408 -5.61 12.25 -18.94
C LEU A 408 -6.48 13.12 -19.86
N ASP A 409 -6.66 14.39 -19.52
CA ASP A 409 -7.13 15.38 -20.50
C ASP A 409 -5.94 16.06 -21.19
N VAL A 410 -5.60 15.64 -22.41
CA VAL A 410 -4.43 16.15 -23.14
C VAL A 410 -4.60 17.60 -23.62
N GLU A 411 -5.81 18.13 -23.69
CA GLU A 411 -6.05 19.50 -24.18
C GLU A 411 -5.67 20.53 -23.12
N PHE A 412 -5.87 20.21 -21.83
CA PHE A 412 -5.32 21.01 -20.73
C PHE A 412 -3.80 21.18 -20.88
N TYR A 413 -3.11 20.08 -21.16
CA TYR A 413 -1.65 20.09 -21.29
C TYR A 413 -1.17 20.80 -22.55
N ASP A 414 -1.90 20.73 -23.67
CA ASP A 414 -1.55 21.50 -24.87
C ASP A 414 -1.74 23.00 -24.67
N LYS A 415 -2.76 23.40 -23.91
CA LYS A 415 -3.05 24.81 -23.65
C LYS A 415 -1.98 25.46 -22.78
N TYR A 416 -1.47 24.74 -21.78
CA TYR A 416 -0.64 25.33 -20.72
C TYR A 416 0.81 24.87 -20.65
N TYR A 417 1.16 23.74 -21.27
CA TYR A 417 2.50 23.17 -21.16
C TYR A 417 3.17 23.01 -22.54
N PRO A 418 4.52 23.06 -22.60
CA PRO A 418 5.23 22.76 -23.83
C PRO A 418 5.09 21.28 -24.22
N LYS A 419 5.49 20.97 -25.47
CA LYS A 419 5.59 19.58 -25.95
C LYS A 419 6.44 18.74 -25.00
N GLY A 420 6.02 17.49 -24.79
CA GLY A 420 6.65 16.54 -23.86
C GLY A 420 5.97 16.48 -22.48
N SER A 421 4.90 17.24 -22.26
CA SER A 421 4.06 17.18 -21.05
C SER A 421 3.36 15.82 -20.87
N TYR A 422 3.05 15.14 -21.96
CA TYR A 422 2.53 13.77 -22.00
C TYR A 422 3.20 12.97 -23.13
N SER A 423 3.15 11.63 -23.04
CA SER A 423 3.73 10.73 -24.04
C SER A 423 2.70 10.30 -25.09
N ASP A 424 3.17 9.68 -26.19
CA ASP A 424 2.28 9.12 -27.20
C ASP A 424 1.36 8.01 -26.63
N MET A 425 1.76 7.32 -25.55
CA MET A 425 0.87 6.37 -24.86
C MET A 425 -0.38 7.06 -24.30
N HIS A 426 -0.23 8.26 -23.72
CA HIS A 426 -1.38 9.01 -23.20
C HIS A 426 -2.29 9.50 -24.32
N LEU A 427 -1.71 10.03 -25.40
CA LEU A 427 -2.48 10.55 -26.53
C LEU A 427 -3.27 9.46 -27.27
N ASN A 428 -2.73 8.24 -27.34
CA ASN A 428 -3.36 7.13 -28.06
C ASN A 428 -4.10 6.16 -27.13
N HIS A 429 -4.28 6.51 -25.86
CA HIS A 429 -4.82 5.63 -24.83
C HIS A 429 -6.16 5.02 -25.26
N PHE A 430 -7.19 5.83 -25.48
CA PHE A 430 -8.52 5.33 -25.87
C PHE A 430 -8.48 4.48 -27.14
N ARG A 431 -7.78 4.92 -28.18
CA ARG A 431 -7.66 4.14 -29.42
C ARG A 431 -6.99 2.76 -29.21
N MET A 432 -6.10 2.62 -28.23
CA MET A 432 -5.32 1.40 -28.00
C MET A 432 -5.96 0.47 -26.96
N PHE A 433 -6.44 1.03 -25.86
CA PHE A 433 -6.98 0.33 -24.71
C PHE A 433 -8.51 0.19 -24.76
N HIS A 434 -9.21 1.18 -25.32
CA HIS A 434 -10.68 1.27 -25.35
C HIS A 434 -11.23 1.61 -26.74
N PRO A 435 -10.98 0.80 -27.79
CA PRO A 435 -11.46 1.07 -29.14
C PRO A 435 -12.99 1.15 -29.26
N GLU A 436 -13.72 0.64 -28.27
CA GLU A 436 -15.17 0.71 -28.11
C GLU A 436 -15.68 2.05 -27.57
N ILE A 437 -14.82 2.87 -26.96
CA ILE A 437 -15.15 4.21 -26.46
C ILE A 437 -14.74 5.24 -27.52
N GLU A 438 -15.59 6.23 -27.78
CA GLU A 438 -15.25 7.35 -28.65
C GLU A 438 -14.04 8.10 -28.08
N ASP A 439 -12.92 8.09 -28.81
CA ASP A 439 -11.69 8.78 -28.41
C ASP A 439 -11.93 10.31 -28.36
N PRO A 440 -11.91 10.94 -27.16
CA PRO A 440 -12.18 12.37 -27.02
C PRO A 440 -11.20 13.25 -27.81
N PHE A 441 -10.05 12.69 -28.20
CA PHE A 441 -8.95 13.38 -28.84
C PHE A 441 -8.66 12.88 -30.27
N ALA A 442 -9.59 12.10 -30.87
CA ALA A 442 -9.44 11.54 -32.22
C ALA A 442 -9.01 12.60 -33.26
N HIS A 443 -9.62 13.79 -33.20
CA HIS A 443 -9.36 14.92 -34.09
C HIS A 443 -7.89 15.42 -34.04
N LYS A 444 -7.17 15.21 -32.92
CA LYS A 444 -5.75 15.59 -32.79
C LYS A 444 -4.83 14.60 -33.50
N ILE A 445 -5.16 13.31 -33.44
CA ILE A 445 -4.39 12.26 -34.10
C ILE A 445 -4.45 12.45 -35.61
N GLU A 446 -5.63 12.79 -36.13
CA GLU A 446 -5.83 13.09 -37.55
C GLU A 446 -5.01 14.31 -38.00
N LYS A 447 -5.04 15.41 -37.23
CA LYS A 447 -4.18 16.59 -37.47
C LYS A 447 -2.69 16.23 -37.49
N LYS A 448 -2.22 15.37 -36.57
CA LYS A 448 -0.83 14.89 -36.53
C LYS A 448 -0.47 14.08 -37.78
N ARG A 449 -1.37 13.20 -38.24
CA ARG A 449 -1.20 12.39 -39.47
C ARG A 449 -1.13 13.26 -40.73
N ILE A 450 -2.03 14.23 -40.87
CA ILE A 450 -2.05 15.15 -42.03
C ILE A 450 -0.76 15.98 -42.08
N ARG A 451 -0.29 16.52 -40.94
CA ARG A 451 0.98 17.25 -40.88
C ARG A 451 2.18 16.37 -41.27
N ALA A 452 2.21 15.13 -40.79
CA ALA A 452 3.28 14.19 -41.12
C ALA A 452 3.30 13.83 -42.63
N SER A 453 2.13 13.67 -43.26
CA SER A 453 2.05 13.39 -44.69
C SER A 453 2.45 14.59 -45.55
N GLN A 454 2.07 15.82 -45.15
CA GLN A 454 2.48 17.05 -45.82
C GLN A 454 4.01 17.28 -45.72
N ASN A 455 4.61 17.03 -44.56
CA ASN A 455 6.07 17.14 -44.39
C ASN A 455 6.82 16.09 -45.23
N LYS A 456 6.32 14.84 -45.31
CA LYS A 456 6.90 13.81 -46.18
C LYS A 456 6.78 14.17 -47.67
N LYS A 457 5.70 14.82 -48.10
CA LYS A 457 5.56 15.33 -49.47
C LYS A 457 6.53 16.48 -49.76
N ARG A 458 6.71 17.40 -48.81
CA ARG A 458 7.68 18.51 -48.94
C ARG A 458 9.15 18.09 -48.89
N ALA A 459 9.48 16.97 -48.25
CA ALA A 459 10.85 16.42 -48.23
C ALA A 459 11.19 15.55 -49.45
N ARG A 460 10.19 15.24 -50.29
CA ARG A 460 10.34 14.45 -51.53
C ARG A 460 10.20 15.30 -52.81
N ALA A 461 9.74 16.53 -52.66
CA ALA A 461 9.81 17.59 -53.67
C ALA A 461 11.09 18.38 -53.40
#